data_AF-A0A366DDJ5-F1
#
_entry.id   AF-A0A366DDJ5-F1
#
_cell.length_a   1.000
_cell.length_b   1.000
_cell.length_c   1.000
_cell.angle_alpha   90.00
_cell.angle_beta   90.00
_cell.angle_gamma   90.00
#
_symmetry.space_group_name_H-M   'P 1'
#
loop_
_entity.id
_entity.type
_entity.pdbx_description
1 polymer ?
#
loop_
_entity_poly.entity_id
_entity_poly.type
_entity_poly.pdbx_seq_one_letter_code
_entity_poly.pdbx_strand_id
1 'polypeptide(L)'
;MPAMQLALADEVYNGHATSHRSFLPPGNDANRAGVDDFSYVPADRAKPAGRAGYEPGELSFDLVIDVADENLAQWLQSHYDKIGVTLSTVSLDPG
;
A
#
# COMPACT_ATOMS: atom_id res chain seq x y z
N MET A 1 15.78 3.16 5.79
CA MET A 1 14.31 3.13 5.73
C MET A 1 13.89 1.67 5.78
N PRO A 2 13.07 1.23 6.73
CA PRO A 2 12.43 -0.09 6.66
C PRO A 2 11.60 -0.21 5.38
N ALA A 3 11.37 -1.43 4.90
CA ALA A 3 10.43 -1.67 3.81
C ALA A 3 9.05 -1.13 4.20
N MET A 4 8.28 -0.55 3.27
CA MET A 4 6.97 0.06 3.56
C MET A 4 5.99 -0.91 4.20
N GLN A 5 6.14 -2.21 3.97
CA GLN A 5 5.30 -3.20 4.64
C GLN A 5 5.61 -3.32 6.15
N LEU A 6 6.86 -3.07 6.57
CA LEU A 6 7.24 -2.98 7.99
C LEU A 6 6.73 -1.67 8.59
N ALA A 7 6.86 -0.56 7.86
CA ALA A 7 6.32 0.72 8.30
C ALA A 7 4.80 0.66 8.48
N LEU A 8 4.08 -0.02 7.58
CA LEU A 8 2.63 -0.22 7.72
C LEU A 8 2.29 -1.04 8.98
N ALA A 9 2.99 -2.15 9.19
CA ALA A 9 2.78 -2.99 10.37
C ALA A 9 3.03 -2.23 11.67
N ASP A 10 4.06 -1.40 11.72
CA ASP A 10 4.43 -0.61 12.89
C ASP A 10 3.51 0.60 13.10
N GLU A 11 3.24 1.38 12.06
CA GLU A 11 2.56 2.68 12.14
C GLU A 11 1.03 2.58 12.17
N VAL A 12 0.44 1.61 11.47
CA VAL A 12 -1.02 1.44 11.38
C VAL A 12 -1.51 0.34 12.31
N TYR A 13 -0.75 -0.75 12.40
CA TYR A 13 -1.12 -1.93 13.21
C TYR A 13 -0.36 -2.03 14.54
N ASN A 14 0.40 -1.01 14.93
CA ASN A 14 1.15 -0.96 16.19
C ASN A 14 2.08 -2.17 16.44
N GLY A 15 2.65 -2.73 15.37
CA GLY A 15 3.51 -3.92 15.42
C GLY A 15 2.77 -5.24 15.67
N HIS A 16 1.43 -5.23 15.70
CA HIS A 16 0.61 -6.44 15.89
C HIS A 16 0.31 -7.18 14.58
N ALA A 17 0.78 -6.67 13.44
CA ALA A 17 0.66 -7.34 12.15
C ALA A 17 2.01 -7.85 11.65
N THR A 18 1.99 -8.95 10.89
CA THR A 18 3.17 -9.43 10.16
C THR A 18 3.06 -8.99 8.70
N SER A 19 4.14 -8.41 8.16
CA SER A 19 4.21 -8.08 6.74
C SER A 19 4.16 -9.36 5.89
N HIS A 20 3.30 -9.36 4.87
CA HIS A 20 3.28 -10.36 3.81
C HIS A 20 3.79 -9.76 2.50
N ARG A 21 4.58 -10.56 1.76
CA ARG A 21 5.18 -10.19 0.47
C ARG A 21 4.70 -11.09 -0.69
N SER A 22 3.80 -12.01 -0.37
CA SER A 22 3.12 -12.91 -1.27
C SER A 22 1.62 -12.82 -1.00
N PHE A 23 0.81 -13.04 -2.04
CA PHE A 23 -0.65 -13.14 -1.90
C PHE A 23 -1.06 -14.27 -0.95
N LEU A 24 -0.33 -15.39 -0.98
CA LEU A 24 -0.59 -16.54 -0.12
C LEU A 24 0.24 -16.45 1.18
N PRO A 25 -0.38 -16.64 2.36
CA PRO A 25 0.36 -16.62 3.62
C PRO A 25 1.23 -17.87 3.79
N PRO A 26 2.26 -17.85 4.65
CA PRO A 26 3.16 -18.98 4.89
C PRO A 26 2.49 -20.30 5.32
N GLY A 27 1.30 -20.24 5.92
CA GLY A 27 0.52 -21.42 6.30
C GLY A 27 -0.31 -22.04 5.18
N ASN A 28 -0.26 -21.50 3.96
CA ASN A 28 -0.97 -22.04 2.80
C ASN A 28 -0.07 -23.01 2.02
N ASP A 29 -0.56 -24.20 1.69
CA ASP A 29 0.22 -25.23 0.98
C ASP A 29 0.68 -24.81 -0.43
N ALA A 30 -0.04 -23.88 -1.06
CA ALA A 30 0.34 -23.31 -2.36
C ALA A 30 1.32 -22.15 -2.23
N ASN A 31 1.68 -21.72 -1.01
CA ASN A 31 2.68 -20.69 -0.81
C ASN A 31 4.08 -21.20 -1.21
N ARG A 32 4.79 -20.40 -2.00
CA ARG A 32 6.17 -20.69 -2.40
C ARG A 32 7.12 -19.90 -1.52
N ALA A 33 7.71 -20.57 -0.52
CA ALA A 33 8.67 -19.94 0.37
C ALA A 33 9.83 -19.29 -0.42
N GLY A 34 10.16 -18.04 -0.07
CA GLY A 34 11.23 -17.28 -0.71
C GLY A 34 10.87 -16.63 -2.05
N VAL A 35 9.60 -16.73 -2.48
CA VAL A 35 9.09 -15.98 -3.64
C VAL A 35 8.33 -14.76 -3.15
N ASP A 36 8.85 -13.57 -3.46
CA ASP A 36 8.15 -12.31 -3.26
C ASP A 36 7.41 -11.94 -4.55
N ASP A 37 6.13 -11.53 -4.45
CA ASP A 37 5.37 -11.07 -5.60
C ASP A 37 5.90 -9.70 -6.09
N PHE A 38 6.24 -8.82 -5.14
CA PHE A 38 6.80 -7.50 -5.42
C PHE A 38 7.84 -7.07 -4.39
N SER A 39 8.89 -6.41 -4.87
CA SER A 39 9.85 -5.72 -4.01
C SER A 39 9.41 -4.28 -3.77
N TYR A 40 9.43 -3.84 -2.51
CA TYR A 40 9.12 -2.46 -2.19
C TYR A 40 10.21 -1.51 -2.74
N VAL A 41 9.79 -0.45 -3.43
CA VAL A 41 10.65 0.65 -3.85
C VAL A 41 10.29 1.89 -3.04
N PRO A 42 11.20 2.42 -2.21
CA PRO A 42 10.99 3.67 -1.47
C PRO A 42 10.53 4.82 -2.35
N ALA A 43 9.67 5.70 -1.83
CA ALA A 43 9.11 6.83 -2.60
C ALA A 43 10.19 7.74 -3.20
N ASP A 44 11.28 7.98 -2.47
CA ASP A 44 12.46 8.74 -2.94
C ASP A 44 13.23 8.05 -4.08
N ARG A 45 12.98 6.76 -4.31
CA ARG A 45 13.56 5.93 -5.37
C ARG A 45 12.55 5.48 -6.40
N ALA A 46 11.26 5.70 -6.15
CA ALA A 46 10.20 5.38 -7.07
C ALA A 46 10.37 6.26 -8.32
N LYS A 47 10.17 5.67 -9.49
CA LYS A 47 10.03 6.47 -10.71
C LYS A 47 8.70 7.23 -10.55
N PRO A 48 8.69 8.57 -10.55
CA PRO A 48 7.45 9.33 -10.43
C PRO A 48 6.50 8.95 -11.57
N ALA A 49 5.19 9.11 -11.37
CA ALA A 49 4.21 8.94 -12.44
C ALA A 49 4.58 9.74 -13.72
N GLY A 50 5.28 10.87 -13.58
CA GLY A 50 5.90 11.64 -14.66
C GLY A 50 6.79 10.84 -15.62
N ARG A 51 7.48 9.78 -15.14
CA ARG A 51 8.28 8.93 -16.03
C ARG A 51 7.44 7.98 -16.89
N ALA A 52 6.17 7.77 -16.54
CA ALA A 52 5.20 7.06 -17.36
C ALA A 52 4.38 8.01 -18.26
N GLY A 53 4.72 9.30 -18.27
CA GLY A 53 4.07 10.32 -19.10
C GLY A 53 2.86 10.99 -18.46
N TYR A 54 2.63 10.80 -17.15
CA TYR A 54 1.55 11.45 -16.41
C TYR A 54 2.06 12.70 -15.69
N GLU A 55 1.41 13.83 -15.91
CA GLU A 55 1.68 15.04 -15.15
C GLU A 55 1.22 14.88 -13.68
N PRO A 56 1.82 15.63 -12.73
CA PRO A 56 1.37 15.61 -11.35
C PRO A 56 -0.14 15.88 -11.23
N GLY A 57 -0.86 14.99 -10.56
CA GLY A 57 -2.31 15.10 -10.36
C GLY A 57 -3.18 14.50 -11.47
N GLU A 58 -2.61 13.99 -12.57
CA GLU A 58 -3.40 13.28 -13.59
C GLU A 58 -3.78 11.86 -13.18
N LEU A 59 -3.01 11.25 -12.27
CA LEU A 59 -3.27 9.90 -11.82
C LEU A 59 -4.07 9.92 -10.51
N SER A 60 -5.36 9.58 -10.61
CA SER A 60 -6.28 9.50 -9.47
C SER A 60 -6.98 8.14 -9.44
N PHE A 61 -7.14 7.58 -8.24
CA PHE A 61 -7.90 6.35 -8.03
C PHE A 61 -8.85 6.46 -6.84
N ASP A 62 -9.98 5.77 -6.92
CA ASP A 62 -10.84 5.55 -5.77
C ASP A 62 -10.36 4.33 -4.98
N LEU A 63 -10.06 4.52 -3.71
CA LEU A 63 -9.74 3.47 -2.75
C LEU A 63 -11.00 3.10 -1.99
N VAL A 64 -11.57 1.95 -2.34
CA VAL A 64 -12.77 1.42 -1.70
C VAL A 64 -12.38 0.63 -0.45
N ILE A 65 -12.93 1.01 0.70
CA ILE A 65 -12.61 0.39 2.01
C ILE A 65 -13.86 0.13 2.84
N ASP A 66 -13.71 -0.70 3.87
CA ASP A 66 -14.60 -0.69 5.04
C ASP A 66 -14.26 0.49 5.96
N VAL A 67 -15.23 0.98 6.74
CA VAL A 67 -15.04 2.03 7.76
C VAL A 67 -13.94 1.64 8.77
N ALA A 68 -13.81 0.36 9.08
CA ALA A 68 -12.77 -0.14 9.99
C ALA A 68 -11.33 0.10 9.49
N ASP A 69 -11.14 0.30 8.18
CA ASP A 69 -9.83 0.45 7.53
C ASP A 69 -9.49 1.92 7.18
N GLU A 70 -10.20 2.90 7.76
CA GLU A 70 -9.97 4.33 7.48
C GLU A 70 -8.53 4.79 7.76
N ASN A 71 -7.90 4.26 8.82
CA ASN A 71 -6.52 4.59 9.17
C ASN A 71 -5.51 4.10 8.12
N LEU A 72 -5.72 2.89 7.58
CA LEU A 72 -4.93 2.34 6.49
C LEU A 72 -5.09 3.19 5.23
N ALA A 73 -6.32 3.61 4.91
CA ALA A 73 -6.57 4.47 3.74
C ALA A 73 -5.87 5.82 3.83
N GLN A 74 -5.95 6.51 4.97
CA GLN A 74 -5.24 7.76 5.20
C GLN A 74 -3.72 7.59 5.09
N TRP A 75 -3.21 6.49 5.63
CA TRP A 75 -1.79 6.17 5.55
C TRP A 75 -1.35 5.95 4.09
N LEU A 76 -2.13 5.21 3.30
CA LEU A 76 -1.89 4.99 1.87
C LEU A 76 -1.97 6.31 1.09
N GLN A 77 -2.99 7.14 1.32
CA GLN A 77 -3.10 8.47 0.70
C GLN A 77 -1.81 9.28 0.87
N SER A 78 -1.28 9.34 2.10
CA SER A 78 -0.03 10.08 2.38
C SER A 78 1.22 9.52 1.67
N HIS A 79 1.23 8.22 1.36
CA HIS A 79 2.35 7.57 0.68
C HIS A 79 2.27 7.67 -0.84
N TYR A 80 1.06 7.59 -1.40
CA TYR A 80 0.83 7.71 -2.83
C TYR A 80 0.95 9.15 -3.34
N ASP A 81 0.58 10.14 -2.51
CA ASP A 81 0.79 11.55 -2.81
C ASP A 81 2.27 11.88 -3.08
N LYS A 82 3.18 11.29 -2.29
CA LYS A 82 4.65 11.44 -2.44
C LYS A 82 5.18 10.98 -3.81
N ILE A 83 4.45 10.14 -4.53
CA ILE A 83 4.81 9.65 -5.86
C ILE A 83 3.94 10.22 -6.99
N GLY A 84 3.11 11.23 -6.65
CA GLY A 84 2.25 11.95 -7.60
C GLY A 84 0.94 11.24 -7.94
N VAL A 85 0.45 10.38 -7.05
CA VAL A 85 -0.80 9.64 -7.22
C VAL A 85 -1.82 10.10 -6.19
N THR A 86 -2.96 10.58 -6.66
CA THR A 86 -4.07 11.00 -5.80
C THR A 86 -4.95 9.79 -5.49
N LEU A 87 -5.27 9.58 -4.22
CA LEU A 87 -6.22 8.55 -3.79
C LEU A 87 -7.42 9.20 -3.11
N SER A 88 -8.63 8.84 -3.54
CA SER A 88 -9.90 9.26 -2.93
C SER A 88 -10.52 8.09 -2.20
N THR A 89 -10.79 8.22 -0.91
CA THR A 89 -11.38 7.13 -0.13
C THR A 89 -12.89 7.07 -0.33
N VAL A 90 -13.40 5.89 -0.66
CA VAL A 90 -14.82 5.57 -0.70
C VAL A 90 -15.09 4.51 0.35
N SER A 91 -15.70 4.90 1.46
CA SER A 91 -16.08 3.95 2.50
C SER A 91 -17.41 3.30 2.15
N LEU A 92 -17.44 1.97 2.19
CA LEU A 92 -18.65 1.19 2.11
C LEU A 92 -18.96 0.67 3.52
N ASP A 93 -20.18 0.91 3.99
CA ASP A 93 -20.69 0.34 5.24
C ASP A 93 -21.40 -0.99 4.90
N PRO A 94 -20.82 -2.16 5.22
CA PRO A 94 -21.54 -3.42 5.14
C PRO A 94 -22.44 -3.52 6.37
N GLY A 95 -23.58 -2.82 6.34
CA GLY A 95 -24.49 -2.68 7.49
C GLY A 95 -24.94 -3.96 8.18
#